data_AF-K0W0J1-F1
#
_entry.id   AF-K0W0J1-F1
#
_cell.length_a   1.000
_cell.length_b   1.000
_cell.length_c   1.000
_cell.angle_alpha   90.00
_cell.angle_beta   90.00
_cell.angle_gamma   90.00
#
_symmetry.space_group_name_H-M   'P 1'
#
loop_
_entity.id
_entity.type
_entity.pdbx_description
1 polymer ?
#
loop_
_entity_poly.entity_id
_entity_poly.type
_entity_poly.pdbx_seq_one_letter_code
_entity_poly.pdbx_strand_id
1 'polypeptide(L)'
;QVAAMVCGFGDRVSYDQLVSRIKNVHIDKSSRFTDWSRRPLSDKQLEYALADVTHLRDVYLSLKAELDREGRTSWLSEEMDILEARETYDMHPDDAWQRLKMRLRKPQELAVLKYVAAWREREARARNVPRSRVLKDDAIYEIAQQQPKDSEALGRLRTIPKGWERSAAGGAVVEAVNTALALPKADMPHVPRQAQAPEGAAAAVELLKVLLKLISEKHGVAPKVIANSEDLDKIAADGEKAEVAALHGWRRDLFGEPALQLIQGQIGLRFVGRKVETVSL
;
A
#
# COMPACT_ATOMS: atom_id res chain seq x y z
N GLN A 1 1.17 -14.38 7.92
CA GLN A 1 0.77 -14.02 6.54
C GLN A 1 1.99 -13.79 5.65
N VAL A 2 2.96 -12.95 6.03
CA VAL A 2 4.21 -12.76 5.27
C VAL A 2 4.92 -14.08 5.00
N ALA A 3 5.19 -14.87 6.04
CA ALA A 3 5.78 -16.20 5.90
C ALA A 3 5.02 -17.09 4.90
N ALA A 4 3.68 -17.04 4.90
CA ALA A 4 2.88 -17.83 3.98
C ALA A 4 3.02 -17.38 2.51
N MET A 5 3.22 -16.08 2.26
CA MET A 5 3.51 -15.60 0.91
C MET A 5 4.88 -16.11 0.42
N VAL A 6 5.87 -16.15 1.30
CA VAL A 6 7.23 -16.68 1.00
C VAL A 6 7.22 -18.21 0.80
N CYS A 7 6.33 -18.92 1.51
CA CYS A 7 6.10 -20.36 1.39
C CYS A 7 5.08 -20.75 0.29
N GLY A 8 4.73 -19.84 -0.63
CA GLY A 8 3.93 -20.20 -1.81
C GLY A 8 2.43 -20.39 -1.58
N PHE A 9 1.88 -19.92 -0.46
CA PHE A 9 0.43 -19.97 -0.22
C PHE A 9 -0.37 -18.92 -1.02
N GLY A 10 0.31 -18.03 -1.75
CA GLY A 10 -0.26 -16.95 -2.56
C GLY A 10 -0.28 -15.59 -1.84
N ASP A 11 -0.62 -14.53 -2.58
CA ASP A 11 -0.47 -13.13 -2.13
C ASP A 11 -1.35 -12.72 -0.94
N ARG A 12 -2.46 -13.43 -0.72
CA ARG A 12 -3.49 -13.09 0.28
C ARG A 12 -4.18 -14.32 0.84
N VAL A 13 -3.42 -15.26 1.39
CA VAL A 13 -4.01 -16.39 2.07
C VAL A 13 -4.63 -15.95 3.41
N SER A 14 -5.88 -16.36 3.65
CA SER A 14 -6.54 -16.11 4.92
C SER A 14 -6.09 -17.11 6.00
N TYR A 15 -6.25 -16.76 7.28
CA TYR A 15 -5.87 -17.64 8.39
C TYR A 15 -6.59 -18.99 8.33
N ASP A 16 -7.91 -18.99 8.07
CA ASP A 16 -8.68 -20.23 7.93
C ASP A 16 -8.20 -21.11 6.76
N GLN A 17 -7.78 -20.51 5.64
CA GLN A 17 -7.24 -21.25 4.50
C GLN A 17 -5.87 -21.86 4.85
N LEU A 18 -5.04 -21.14 5.61
CA LEU A 18 -3.78 -21.69 6.12
C LEU A 18 -4.02 -22.88 7.03
N VAL A 19 -4.92 -22.72 7.99
CA VAL A 19 -5.28 -23.79 8.93
C VAL A 19 -5.87 -24.98 8.18
N SER A 20 -6.76 -24.74 7.21
CA SER A 20 -7.32 -25.81 6.39
C SER A 20 -6.27 -26.53 5.55
N ARG A 21 -5.29 -25.83 4.97
CA ARG A 21 -4.24 -26.48 4.16
C ARG A 21 -3.21 -27.24 5.00
N ILE A 22 -2.86 -26.71 6.17
CA ILE A 22 -1.81 -27.28 7.04
C ILE A 22 -2.38 -28.38 7.94
N LYS A 23 -3.58 -28.19 8.48
CA LYS A 23 -4.19 -29.07 9.48
C LYS A 23 -5.44 -29.80 9.01
N ASN A 24 -5.98 -29.49 7.83
CA ASN A 24 -7.27 -29.99 7.37
C ASN A 24 -8.42 -29.68 8.37
N VAL A 25 -8.35 -28.53 9.04
CA VAL A 25 -9.36 -28.04 9.98
C VAL A 25 -10.06 -26.81 9.40
N HIS A 26 -11.38 -26.73 9.57
CA HIS A 26 -12.18 -25.57 9.18
C HIS A 26 -12.50 -24.68 10.38
N ILE A 27 -12.25 -23.38 10.23
CA ILE A 27 -12.56 -22.37 11.24
C ILE A 27 -13.85 -21.67 10.85
N ASP A 28 -14.78 -21.56 11.80
CA ASP A 28 -16.01 -20.80 11.61
C ASP A 28 -15.71 -19.28 11.58
N LYS A 29 -16.31 -18.59 10.60
CA LYS A 29 -16.15 -17.15 10.37
C LYS A 29 -17.35 -16.31 10.86
N SER A 30 -18.33 -16.96 11.47
CA SER A 30 -19.66 -16.38 11.74
C SER A 30 -19.65 -15.12 12.62
N SER A 31 -18.62 -14.91 13.45
CA SER A 31 -18.54 -13.77 14.40
C SER A 31 -17.56 -12.65 14.01
N ARG A 32 -17.05 -12.63 12.76
CA ARG A 32 -16.04 -11.65 12.30
C ARG A 32 -16.47 -10.19 12.41
N PHE A 33 -17.74 -9.87 12.13
CA PHE A 33 -18.28 -8.51 12.14
C PHE A 33 -19.32 -8.32 13.25
N THR A 34 -18.93 -8.61 14.49
CA THR A 34 -19.74 -8.38 15.68
C THR A 34 -19.20 -7.19 16.49
N ASP A 35 -20.04 -6.59 17.32
CA ASP A 35 -19.61 -5.53 18.23
C ASP A 35 -18.80 -6.14 19.41
N TRP A 36 -17.48 -6.04 19.31
CA TRP A 36 -16.52 -6.52 20.31
C TRP A 36 -16.41 -5.62 21.54
N SER A 37 -17.05 -4.45 21.55
CA SER A 37 -17.10 -3.56 22.70
C SER A 37 -18.21 -3.93 23.70
N ARG A 38 -19.26 -4.61 23.23
CA ARG A 38 -20.40 -5.02 24.06
C ARG A 38 -19.97 -5.98 25.17
N ARG A 39 -20.59 -5.84 26.35
CA ARG A 39 -20.41 -6.78 27.48
C ARG A 39 -21.77 -7.24 28.05
N PRO A 40 -21.87 -8.50 28.53
CA PRO A 40 -20.86 -9.57 28.38
C PRO A 40 -20.69 -10.00 26.91
N LEU A 41 -19.57 -10.65 26.59
CA LEU A 41 -19.38 -11.29 25.29
C LEU A 41 -20.30 -12.51 25.18
N SER A 42 -20.80 -12.77 23.98
CA SER A 42 -21.58 -14.00 23.72
C SER A 42 -20.67 -15.22 23.59
N ASP A 43 -21.20 -16.42 23.85
CA ASP A 43 -20.45 -17.67 23.70
C ASP A 43 -19.86 -17.82 22.29
N LYS A 44 -20.62 -17.44 21.25
CA LYS A 44 -20.13 -17.41 19.86
C LYS A 44 -18.94 -16.49 19.63
N GLN A 45 -18.87 -15.36 20.34
CA GLN A 45 -17.71 -14.46 20.27
C GLN A 45 -16.51 -15.07 20.99
N LEU A 46 -16.73 -15.74 22.13
CA LEU A 46 -15.66 -16.42 22.86
C LEU A 46 -15.08 -17.59 22.05
N GLU A 47 -15.92 -18.44 21.46
CA GLU A 47 -15.52 -19.54 20.59
C GLU A 47 -14.72 -19.05 19.38
N TYR A 48 -15.21 -18.00 18.71
CA TYR A 48 -14.51 -17.39 17.58
C TYR A 48 -13.14 -16.83 17.98
N ALA A 49 -13.05 -16.11 19.10
CA ALA A 49 -11.79 -15.54 19.58
C ALA A 49 -10.76 -16.63 19.95
N LEU A 50 -11.21 -17.75 20.54
CA LEU A 50 -10.35 -18.89 20.81
C LEU A 50 -9.86 -19.57 19.52
N ALA A 51 -10.72 -19.71 18.50
CA ALA A 51 -10.35 -20.32 17.24
C ALA A 51 -9.26 -19.54 16.48
N ASP A 52 -9.25 -18.20 16.60
CA ASP A 52 -8.25 -17.32 15.99
C ASP A 52 -6.82 -17.56 16.51
N VAL A 53 -6.65 -18.20 17.68
CA VAL A 53 -5.33 -18.48 18.27
C VAL A 53 -5.01 -19.97 18.42
N THR A 54 -6.04 -20.84 18.51
CA THR A 54 -5.88 -22.27 18.82
C THR A 54 -4.93 -22.99 17.86
N HIS A 55 -5.00 -22.69 16.56
CA HIS A 55 -4.16 -23.34 15.54
C HIS A 55 -2.94 -22.53 15.14
N LEU A 56 -2.78 -21.31 15.67
CA LEU A 56 -1.74 -20.39 15.24
C LEU A 56 -0.33 -20.92 15.50
N ARG A 57 -0.12 -21.61 16.63
CA ARG A 57 1.16 -22.25 16.96
C ARG A 57 1.55 -23.32 15.95
N ASP A 58 0.61 -24.18 15.57
CA ASP A 58 0.87 -25.27 14.62
C ASP A 58 1.18 -24.71 13.23
N VAL A 59 0.42 -23.70 12.81
CA VAL A 59 0.69 -22.95 11.56
C VAL A 59 2.08 -22.32 11.60
N TYR A 60 2.45 -21.69 12.72
CA TYR A 60 3.78 -21.10 12.91
C TYR A 60 4.90 -22.14 12.76
N LEU A 61 4.80 -23.28 13.45
CA LEU A 61 5.81 -24.34 13.39
C LEU A 61 5.96 -24.89 11.97
N SER A 62 4.84 -25.11 11.27
CA SER A 62 4.85 -25.57 9.88
C SER A 62 5.52 -24.57 8.94
N LEU A 63 5.15 -23.28 9.02
CA LEU A 63 5.74 -22.25 8.16
C LEU A 63 7.22 -22.02 8.48
N LYS A 64 7.62 -22.09 9.77
CA LYS A 64 9.02 -21.96 10.17
C LYS A 64 9.87 -23.09 9.59
N ALA A 65 9.43 -24.34 9.75
CA ALA A 65 10.14 -25.50 9.22
C ALA A 65 10.29 -25.41 7.68
N GLU A 66 9.28 -24.90 7.00
CA GLU A 66 9.32 -24.66 5.56
C GLU A 66 10.33 -23.58 5.16
N LEU A 67 10.35 -22.44 5.87
CA LEU A 67 11.31 -21.36 5.64
C LEU A 67 12.75 -21.83 5.87
N ASP A 68 12.99 -22.58 6.94
CA ASP A 68 14.32 -23.11 7.28
C ASP A 68 14.78 -24.12 6.23
N ARG A 69 13.89 -25.01 5.76
CA ARG A 69 14.15 -25.99 4.70
C ARG A 69 14.53 -25.34 3.38
N GLU A 70 13.87 -24.24 3.03
CA GLU A 70 14.09 -23.50 1.80
C GLU A 70 15.19 -22.43 1.91
N GLY A 71 15.78 -22.22 3.11
CA GLY A 71 16.78 -21.19 3.36
C GLY A 71 16.26 -19.76 3.25
N ARG A 72 14.96 -19.53 3.46
CA ARG A 72 14.26 -18.24 3.24
C ARG A 72 13.98 -17.47 4.54
N THR A 73 14.54 -17.90 5.66
CA THR A 73 14.29 -17.27 6.96
C THR A 73 14.71 -15.80 6.98
N SER A 74 15.79 -15.44 6.29
CA SER A 74 16.24 -14.04 6.15
C SER A 74 15.28 -13.17 5.32
N TRP A 75 14.54 -13.75 4.36
CA TRP A 75 13.59 -13.00 3.53
C TRP A 75 12.41 -12.48 4.36
N LEU A 76 12.07 -13.20 5.44
CA LEU A 76 11.00 -12.79 6.35
C LEU A 76 11.42 -11.59 7.21
N SER A 77 12.69 -11.53 7.64
CA SER A 77 13.18 -10.48 8.53
C SER A 77 12.99 -9.09 7.93
N GLU A 78 13.39 -8.89 6.66
CA GLU A 78 13.22 -7.59 5.98
C GLU A 78 11.76 -7.12 5.93
N GLU A 79 10.82 -8.04 5.70
CA GLU A 79 9.39 -7.72 5.67
C GLU A 79 8.82 -7.44 7.06
N MET A 80 9.30 -8.17 8.07
CA MET A 80 8.88 -7.99 9.45
C MET A 80 9.41 -6.69 10.02
N ASP A 81 10.63 -6.26 9.67
CA ASP A 81 11.21 -5.00 10.12
C ASP A 81 10.31 -3.80 9.76
N ILE A 82 9.72 -3.80 8.56
CA ILE A 82 8.76 -2.77 8.13
C ILE A 82 7.48 -2.83 8.98
N LEU A 83 6.97 -4.03 9.25
CA LEU A 83 5.72 -4.22 10.00
C LEU A 83 5.89 -4.02 11.52
N GLU A 84 7.11 -4.14 12.04
CA GLU A 84 7.44 -3.91 13.44
C GLU A 84 7.84 -2.46 13.69
N ALA A 85 8.28 -1.73 12.66
CA ALA A 85 8.57 -0.31 12.73
C ALA A 85 7.31 0.51 13.08
N ARG A 86 7.40 1.30 14.14
CA ARG A 86 6.30 2.16 14.62
C ARG A 86 5.93 3.20 13.57
N GLU A 87 6.93 3.71 12.86
CA GLU A 87 6.84 4.75 11.84
C GLU A 87 5.90 4.36 10.70
N THR A 88 5.77 3.05 10.43
CA THR A 88 4.82 2.49 9.46
C THR A 88 3.37 2.84 9.80
N TYR A 89 3.04 2.95 11.09
CA TYR A 89 1.67 3.21 11.56
C TYR A 89 1.48 4.65 12.04
N ASP A 90 2.51 5.27 12.61
CA ASP A 90 2.48 6.63 13.17
C ASP A 90 2.97 7.69 12.17
N MET A 91 2.26 7.81 11.05
CA MET A 91 2.55 8.84 10.04
C MET A 91 2.39 10.25 10.63
N HIS A 92 3.32 11.16 10.36
CA HIS A 92 3.17 12.56 10.80
C HIS A 92 1.96 13.23 10.11
N PRO A 93 1.17 14.09 10.79
CA PRO A 93 0.01 14.74 10.18
C PRO A 93 0.30 15.49 8.89
N ASP A 94 1.48 16.10 8.77
CA ASP A 94 1.88 16.84 7.58
C ASP A 94 2.16 15.95 6.35
N ASP A 95 2.25 14.63 6.53
CA ASP A 95 2.39 13.65 5.46
C ASP A 95 1.07 12.95 5.09
N ALA A 96 -0.03 13.30 5.77
CA ALA A 96 -1.34 12.66 5.54
C ALA A 96 -1.85 12.79 4.10
N TRP A 97 -1.37 13.79 3.36
CA TRP A 97 -1.68 13.99 1.94
C TRP A 97 -1.13 12.88 1.04
N GLN A 98 -0.06 12.19 1.42
CA GLN A 98 0.55 11.12 0.61
C GLN A 98 -0.39 9.91 0.43
N ARG A 99 -1.36 9.73 1.34
CA ARG A 99 -2.39 8.67 1.25
C ARG A 99 -3.51 9.02 0.27
N LEU A 100 -3.60 10.28 -0.15
CA LEU A 100 -4.61 10.74 -1.10
C LEU A 100 -4.19 10.40 -2.52
N LYS A 101 -5.13 9.87 -3.31
CA LYS A 101 -4.85 9.37 -4.67
C LYS A 101 -4.91 10.43 -5.76
N MET A 102 -5.35 11.64 -5.44
CA MET A 102 -5.49 12.71 -6.42
C MET A 102 -4.12 13.25 -6.84
N ARG A 103 -3.87 13.24 -8.15
CA ARG A 103 -2.68 13.83 -8.75
C ARG A 103 -2.97 15.30 -9.09
N LEU A 104 -2.44 16.21 -8.28
CA LEU A 104 -2.51 17.65 -8.53
C LEU A 104 -1.33 18.10 -9.37
N ARG A 105 -1.57 19.05 -10.29
CA ARG A 105 -0.55 19.56 -11.23
C ARG A 105 0.00 20.93 -10.85
N LYS A 106 -0.71 21.69 -10.02
CA LYS A 106 -0.30 23.04 -9.60
C LYS A 106 0.27 23.02 -8.19
N PRO A 107 1.43 23.66 -7.94
CA PRO A 107 2.01 23.78 -6.59
C PRO A 107 1.05 24.36 -5.56
N GLN A 108 0.25 25.35 -5.96
CA GLN A 108 -0.74 25.97 -5.07
C GLN A 108 -1.85 25.00 -4.63
N GLU A 109 -2.37 24.20 -5.55
CA GLU A 109 -3.39 23.19 -5.25
C GLU A 109 -2.80 22.13 -4.30
N LEU A 110 -1.56 21.71 -4.55
CA LEU A 110 -0.86 20.76 -3.69
C LEU A 110 -0.60 21.35 -2.29
N ALA A 111 -0.26 22.63 -2.19
CA ALA A 111 -0.11 23.30 -0.90
C ALA A 111 -1.41 23.25 -0.11
N VAL A 112 -2.53 23.65 -0.71
CA VAL A 112 -3.84 23.59 -0.05
C VAL A 112 -4.19 22.15 0.35
N LEU A 113 -3.95 21.17 -0.52
CA LEU A 113 -4.15 19.76 -0.22
C LEU A 113 -3.37 19.32 1.03
N LYS A 114 -2.07 19.67 1.12
CA LYS A 114 -1.20 19.32 2.25
C LYS A 114 -1.74 19.88 3.56
N TYR A 115 -2.09 21.18 3.58
CA TYR A 115 -2.56 21.85 4.80
C TYR A 115 -3.92 21.32 5.26
N VAL A 116 -4.88 21.14 4.34
CA VAL A 116 -6.20 20.63 4.68
C VAL A 116 -6.14 19.16 5.10
N ALA A 117 -5.30 18.34 4.45
CA ALA A 117 -5.08 16.94 4.84
C ALA A 117 -4.45 16.84 6.25
N ALA A 118 -3.48 17.69 6.56
CA ALA A 118 -2.84 17.73 7.86
C ALA A 118 -3.79 18.18 8.96
N TRP A 119 -4.61 19.21 8.71
CA TRP A 119 -5.69 19.61 9.60
C TRP A 119 -6.65 18.44 9.87
N ARG A 120 -7.12 17.74 8.81
CA ARG A 120 -8.03 16.61 8.96
C ARG A 120 -7.40 15.50 9.81
N GLU A 121 -6.12 15.20 9.62
CA GLU A 121 -5.42 14.18 10.40
C GLU A 121 -5.39 14.52 11.89
N ARG A 122 -5.06 15.78 12.23
CA ARG A 122 -5.05 16.26 13.62
C ARG A 122 -6.45 16.19 14.24
N GLU A 123 -7.46 16.66 13.52
CA GLU A 123 -8.86 16.66 13.97
C GLU A 123 -9.40 15.23 14.18
N ALA A 124 -9.10 14.31 13.25
CA ALA A 124 -9.49 12.91 13.35
C ALA A 124 -8.87 12.21 14.56
N ARG A 125 -7.58 12.48 14.84
CA ARG A 125 -6.88 11.98 16.04
C ARG A 125 -7.47 12.55 17.32
N ALA A 126 -7.64 13.87 17.40
CA ALA A 126 -8.15 14.56 18.58
C ALA A 126 -9.54 14.04 18.98
N ARG A 127 -10.40 13.76 17.99
CA ARG A 127 -11.76 13.24 18.21
C ARG A 127 -11.85 11.73 18.25
N ASN A 128 -10.75 11.02 18.01
CA ASN A 128 -10.70 9.56 17.89
C ASN A 128 -11.79 9.00 16.94
N VAL A 129 -11.87 9.58 15.72
CA VAL A 129 -12.82 9.16 14.68
C VAL A 129 -12.11 8.90 13.35
N PRO A 130 -12.67 8.05 12.47
CA PRO A 130 -12.14 7.89 11.13
C PRO A 130 -12.08 9.24 10.38
N ARG A 131 -11.01 9.45 9.61
CA ARG A 131 -10.76 10.66 8.79
C ARG A 131 -11.96 11.07 7.94
N SER A 132 -12.61 10.10 7.31
CA SER A 132 -13.77 10.32 6.44
C SER A 132 -15.01 10.84 7.18
N ARG A 133 -15.09 10.68 8.51
CA ARG A 133 -16.14 11.30 9.34
C ARG A 133 -15.85 12.77 9.65
N VAL A 134 -14.60 13.21 9.57
CA VAL A 134 -14.22 14.62 9.71
C VAL A 134 -14.46 15.34 8.39
N LEU A 135 -13.81 14.88 7.32
CA LEU A 135 -13.93 15.43 5.98
C LEU A 135 -13.57 14.36 4.94
N LYS A 136 -14.42 14.18 3.94
CA LYS A 136 -14.22 13.18 2.89
C LYS A 136 -13.08 13.60 1.93
N ASP A 137 -12.48 12.62 1.26
CA ASP A 137 -11.37 12.87 0.33
C ASP A 137 -11.79 13.75 -0.86
N ASP A 138 -13.00 13.54 -1.40
CA ASP A 138 -13.56 14.34 -2.50
C ASP A 138 -13.74 15.81 -2.12
N ALA A 139 -14.12 16.09 -0.87
CA ALA A 139 -14.20 17.45 -0.36
C ALA A 139 -12.82 18.13 -0.27
N ILE A 140 -11.80 17.40 0.19
CA ILE A 140 -10.43 17.91 0.20
C ILE A 140 -9.97 18.25 -1.23
N TYR A 141 -10.31 17.40 -2.21
CA TYR A 141 -9.98 17.62 -3.61
C TYR A 141 -10.66 18.86 -4.18
N GLU A 142 -11.96 19.05 -3.91
CA GLU A 142 -12.70 20.24 -4.35
C GLU A 142 -12.14 21.51 -3.70
N ILE A 143 -11.83 21.48 -2.40
CA ILE A 143 -11.22 22.60 -1.67
C ILE A 143 -9.85 22.97 -2.26
N ALA A 144 -9.01 21.97 -2.58
CA ALA A 144 -7.70 22.21 -3.19
C ALA A 144 -7.80 22.88 -4.57
N GLN A 145 -8.83 22.55 -5.36
CA GLN A 145 -9.06 23.11 -6.69
C GLN A 145 -9.72 24.50 -6.65
N GLN A 146 -10.73 24.68 -5.81
CA GLN A 146 -11.54 25.91 -5.75
C GLN A 146 -10.95 26.97 -4.81
N GLN A 147 -10.12 26.57 -3.85
CA GLN A 147 -9.37 27.45 -2.95
C GLN A 147 -10.25 28.49 -2.24
N PRO A 148 -11.32 28.06 -1.53
CA PRO A 148 -12.25 28.96 -0.85
C PRO A 148 -11.53 29.76 0.24
N LYS A 149 -11.55 31.09 0.14
CA LYS A 149 -10.85 32.00 1.06
C LYS A 149 -11.68 32.43 2.27
N ASP A 150 -12.97 32.13 2.24
CA ASP A 150 -13.93 32.48 3.28
C ASP A 150 -15.01 31.39 3.41
N SER A 151 -15.81 31.50 4.48
CA SER A 151 -16.90 30.55 4.79
C SER A 151 -17.98 30.53 3.71
N GLU A 152 -18.26 31.68 3.06
CA GLU A 152 -19.26 31.75 2.00
C GLU A 152 -18.82 30.95 0.76
N ALA A 153 -17.57 31.14 0.33
CA ALA A 153 -16.95 30.40 -0.76
C ALA A 153 -16.87 28.91 -0.45
N LEU A 154 -16.57 28.54 0.81
CA LEU A 154 -16.57 27.15 1.25
C LEU A 154 -17.98 26.54 1.17
N GLY A 155 -19.02 27.29 1.56
CA GLY A 155 -20.41 26.85 1.50
C GLY A 155 -20.98 26.69 0.08
N ARG A 156 -20.33 27.27 -0.94
CA ARG A 156 -20.69 27.08 -2.36
C ARG A 156 -20.19 25.76 -2.93
N LEU A 157 -19.26 25.07 -2.25
CA LEU A 157 -18.72 23.80 -2.70
C LEU A 157 -19.75 22.68 -2.57
N ARG A 158 -19.85 21.83 -3.59
CA ARG A 158 -20.90 20.80 -3.66
C ARG A 158 -20.69 19.68 -2.63
N THR A 159 -19.44 19.37 -2.33
CA THR A 159 -19.08 18.29 -1.38
C THR A 159 -19.23 18.69 0.09
N ILE A 160 -19.42 19.98 0.37
CA ILE A 160 -19.56 20.50 1.72
C ILE A 160 -21.04 20.51 2.14
N PRO A 161 -21.41 19.85 3.25
CA PRO A 161 -22.79 19.90 3.76
C PRO A 161 -23.19 21.34 4.12
N LYS A 162 -24.42 21.73 3.77
CA LYS A 162 -24.95 23.07 4.11
C LYS A 162 -24.88 23.33 5.63
N GLY A 163 -24.36 24.49 6.01
CA GLY A 163 -24.19 24.92 7.40
C GLY A 163 -22.89 24.43 8.04
N TRP A 164 -22.18 23.47 7.43
CA TRP A 164 -20.88 23.01 7.94
C TRP A 164 -19.81 24.09 7.80
N GLU A 165 -19.91 24.96 6.80
CA GLU A 165 -19.00 26.08 6.55
C GLU A 165 -18.94 27.09 7.70
N ARG A 166 -19.97 27.14 8.54
CA ARG A 166 -20.08 28.03 9.71
C ARG A 166 -19.59 27.39 11.01
N SER A 167 -19.23 26.11 10.96
CA SER A 167 -18.71 25.39 12.12
C SER A 167 -17.26 25.77 12.43
N ALA A 168 -16.79 25.46 13.64
CA ALA A 168 -15.38 25.60 13.99
C ALA A 168 -14.45 24.84 13.02
N ALA A 169 -14.89 23.66 12.54
CA ALA A 169 -14.17 22.88 11.54
C ALA A 169 -14.12 23.59 10.18
N GLY A 170 -15.22 24.20 9.75
CA GLY A 170 -15.27 25.01 8.53
C GLY A 170 -14.32 26.20 8.60
N GLY A 171 -14.30 26.91 9.73
CA GLY A 171 -13.35 28.00 9.98
C GLY A 171 -11.90 27.55 9.94
N ALA A 172 -11.57 26.43 10.59
CA ALA A 172 -10.22 25.87 10.59
C ALA A 172 -9.75 25.42 9.19
N VAL A 173 -10.67 24.92 8.35
CA VAL A 173 -10.36 24.61 6.94
C VAL A 173 -10.05 25.88 6.15
N VAL A 174 -10.86 26.93 6.30
CA VAL A 174 -10.61 28.22 5.63
C VAL A 174 -9.27 28.81 6.08
N GLU A 175 -8.94 28.71 7.36
CA GLU A 175 -7.63 29.12 7.90
C GLU A 175 -6.49 28.31 7.28
N ALA A 176 -6.63 26.98 7.18
CA ALA A 176 -5.64 26.12 6.54
C ALA A 176 -5.45 26.46 5.06
N VAL A 177 -6.53 26.76 4.33
CA VAL A 177 -6.48 27.21 2.92
C VAL A 177 -5.73 28.54 2.83
N ASN A 178 -6.11 29.53 3.64
CA ASN A 178 -5.48 30.85 3.61
C ASN A 178 -3.99 30.79 3.99
N THR A 179 -3.61 29.94 4.94
CA THR A 179 -2.21 29.70 5.30
C THR A 179 -1.43 29.12 4.11
N ALA A 180 -2.00 28.14 3.40
CA ALA A 180 -1.38 27.59 2.19
C ALA A 180 -1.29 28.61 1.03
N LEU A 181 -2.27 29.51 0.91
CA LEU A 181 -2.28 30.60 -0.08
C LEU A 181 -1.27 31.70 0.23
N ALA A 182 -0.94 31.92 1.50
CA ALA A 182 0.02 32.91 1.95
C ALA A 182 1.49 32.46 1.81
N LEU A 183 1.74 31.19 1.47
CA LEU A 183 3.09 30.68 1.30
C LEU A 183 3.88 31.46 0.23
N PRO A 184 5.12 31.88 0.51
CA PRO A 184 6.01 32.40 -0.52
C PRO A 184 6.22 31.36 -1.63
N LYS A 185 6.43 31.83 -2.86
CA LYS A 185 6.68 30.93 -4.01
C LYS A 185 7.87 29.99 -3.78
N ALA A 186 8.86 30.40 -3.00
CA ALA A 186 10.03 29.59 -2.66
C ALA A 186 9.69 28.38 -1.76
N ASP A 187 8.65 28.49 -0.92
CA ASP A 187 8.24 27.46 0.03
C ASP A 187 7.10 26.58 -0.49
N MET A 188 6.66 26.82 -1.73
CA MET A 188 5.61 26.02 -2.36
C MET A 188 6.08 24.58 -2.58
N PRO A 189 5.22 23.58 -2.36
CA PRO A 189 5.59 22.19 -2.57
C PRO A 189 5.91 21.95 -4.04
N HIS A 190 7.02 21.26 -4.28
CA HIS A 190 7.37 20.82 -5.62
C HIS A 190 6.40 19.72 -6.06
N VAL A 191 5.65 19.98 -7.13
CA VAL A 191 4.83 18.95 -7.76
C VAL A 191 5.78 18.07 -8.59
N PRO A 192 5.90 16.76 -8.31
CA PRO A 192 6.72 15.89 -9.13
C PRO A 192 6.24 15.97 -10.58
N ARG A 193 7.13 16.40 -11.49
CA ARG A 193 6.87 16.25 -12.91
C ARG A 193 6.83 14.76 -13.18
N GLN A 194 5.71 14.25 -13.71
CA GLN A 194 5.74 12.92 -14.32
C GLN A 194 6.71 12.99 -15.47
N ALA A 195 7.88 12.38 -15.30
CA ALA A 195 8.72 12.04 -16.43
C ALA A 195 7.85 11.22 -17.39
N GLN A 196 7.83 11.59 -18.67
CA GLN A 196 7.26 10.70 -19.65
C GLN A 196 8.08 9.41 -19.59
N ALA A 197 7.41 8.29 -19.39
CA ALA A 197 8.07 7.00 -19.43
C ALA A 197 8.82 6.89 -20.77
N PRO A 198 10.07 6.39 -20.77
CA PRO A 198 10.82 6.19 -21.99
C PRO A 198 10.01 5.39 -23.02
N GLU A 199 10.26 5.65 -24.29
CA GLU A 199 9.65 4.87 -25.37
C GLU A 199 9.98 3.38 -25.16
N GLY A 200 8.98 2.51 -25.22
CA GLY A 200 9.13 1.08 -24.98
C GLY A 200 9.00 0.63 -23.51
N ALA A 201 8.98 1.53 -22.53
CA ALA A 201 8.86 1.16 -21.11
C ALA A 201 7.59 0.33 -20.83
N ALA A 202 6.46 0.68 -21.46
CA ALA A 202 5.21 -0.09 -21.31
C ALA A 202 5.34 -1.55 -21.81
N ALA A 203 6.07 -1.77 -22.91
CA ALA A 203 6.32 -3.11 -23.42
C ALA A 203 7.27 -3.89 -22.48
N ALA A 204 8.30 -3.22 -21.95
CA ALA A 204 9.18 -3.78 -20.94
C ALA A 204 8.40 -4.21 -19.68
N VAL A 205 7.45 -3.41 -19.20
CA VAL A 205 6.59 -3.78 -18.06
C VAL A 205 5.82 -5.08 -18.32
N GLU A 206 5.26 -5.27 -19.51
CA GLU A 206 4.55 -6.52 -19.85
C GLU A 206 5.49 -7.74 -19.86
N LEU A 207 6.71 -7.60 -20.38
CA LEU A 207 7.73 -8.65 -20.32
C LEU A 207 8.15 -8.96 -18.87
N LEU A 208 8.34 -7.93 -18.05
CA LEU A 208 8.67 -8.05 -16.64
C LEU A 208 7.56 -8.75 -15.83
N LYS A 209 6.28 -8.49 -16.14
CA LYS A 209 5.14 -9.21 -15.52
C LYS A 209 5.19 -10.70 -15.82
N VAL A 210 5.52 -11.08 -17.06
CA VAL A 210 5.64 -12.48 -17.46
C VAL A 210 6.83 -13.13 -16.75
N LEU A 211 7.98 -12.45 -16.69
CA LEU A 211 9.15 -12.92 -15.95
C LEU A 211 8.85 -13.10 -14.46
N LEU A 212 8.21 -12.12 -13.83
CA LEU A 212 7.83 -12.18 -12.42
C LEU A 212 6.96 -13.41 -12.13
N LYS A 213 6.00 -13.69 -13.01
CA LYS A 213 5.15 -14.88 -12.89
C LYS A 213 5.95 -16.18 -13.02
N LEU A 214 6.87 -16.25 -13.99
CA LEU A 214 7.75 -17.41 -14.18
C LEU A 214 8.61 -17.68 -12.95
N ILE A 215 9.25 -16.64 -12.39
CA ILE A 215 10.12 -16.76 -11.22
C ILE A 215 9.29 -17.12 -9.97
N SER A 216 8.14 -16.49 -9.80
CA SER A 216 7.18 -16.80 -8.74
C SER A 216 6.77 -18.28 -8.74
N GLU A 217 6.40 -18.83 -9.90
CA GLU A 217 6.03 -20.23 -10.06
C GLU A 217 7.22 -21.18 -9.84
N LYS A 218 8.39 -20.84 -10.37
CA LYS A 218 9.61 -21.64 -10.25
C LYS A 218 10.07 -21.79 -8.80
N HIS A 219 9.99 -20.72 -8.02
CA HIS A 219 10.46 -20.71 -6.63
C HIS A 219 9.35 -20.94 -5.61
N GLY A 220 8.08 -20.98 -6.03
CA GLY A 220 6.95 -21.15 -5.12
C GLY A 220 6.84 -19.97 -4.14
N VAL A 221 6.98 -18.75 -4.64
CA VAL A 221 6.94 -17.51 -3.85
C VAL A 221 5.87 -16.61 -4.42
N ALA A 222 5.05 -15.99 -3.58
CA ALA A 222 4.01 -15.08 -4.04
C ALA A 222 4.62 -13.86 -4.77
N PRO A 223 4.14 -13.51 -5.98
CA PRO A 223 4.77 -12.48 -6.81
C PRO A 223 4.82 -11.13 -6.11
N LYS A 224 3.81 -10.80 -5.29
CA LYS A 224 3.73 -9.52 -4.61
C LYS A 224 4.86 -9.28 -3.59
N VAL A 225 5.45 -10.34 -3.03
CA VAL A 225 6.59 -10.21 -2.10
C VAL A 225 7.88 -9.96 -2.87
N ILE A 226 7.97 -10.43 -4.12
CA ILE A 226 9.12 -10.24 -4.98
C ILE A 226 9.14 -8.81 -5.56
N ALA A 227 8.04 -8.40 -6.21
CA ALA A 227 7.92 -7.08 -6.83
C ALA A 227 6.44 -6.68 -6.99
N ASN A 228 6.15 -5.40 -6.84
CA ASN A 228 4.83 -4.82 -7.10
C ASN A 228 4.81 -4.06 -8.46
N SER A 229 3.64 -3.58 -8.89
CA SER A 229 3.51 -2.89 -10.19
C SER A 229 4.35 -1.61 -10.30
N GLU A 230 4.48 -0.84 -9.21
CA GLU A 230 5.33 0.34 -9.18
C GLU A 230 6.81 -0.03 -9.31
N ASP A 231 7.23 -1.17 -8.74
CA ASP A 231 8.59 -1.66 -8.91
C ASP A 231 8.87 -1.97 -10.39
N LEU A 232 7.93 -2.65 -11.07
CA LEU A 232 8.08 -2.98 -12.49
C LEU A 232 8.10 -1.74 -13.37
N ASP A 233 7.23 -0.77 -13.10
CA ASP A 233 7.17 0.51 -13.83
C ASP A 233 8.49 1.27 -13.70
N LYS A 234 9.05 1.34 -12.48
CA LYS A 234 10.34 2.01 -12.23
C LYS A 234 11.52 1.26 -12.84
N ILE A 235 11.59 -0.07 -12.75
CA ILE A 235 12.65 -0.86 -13.40
C ILE A 235 12.60 -0.68 -14.91
N ALA A 236 11.40 -0.68 -15.51
CA ALA A 236 11.25 -0.48 -16.95
C ALA A 236 11.64 0.93 -17.41
N ALA A 237 11.45 1.95 -16.57
CA ALA A 237 11.78 3.33 -16.89
C ALA A 237 13.26 3.67 -16.60
N ASP A 238 13.77 3.28 -15.45
CA ASP A 238 15.04 3.76 -14.90
C ASP A 238 16.14 2.67 -14.90
N GLY A 239 15.80 1.42 -15.16
CA GLY A 239 16.73 0.28 -15.16
C GLY A 239 17.43 0.11 -13.81
N GLU A 240 18.76 -0.02 -13.83
CA GLU A 240 19.60 -0.17 -12.63
C GLU A 240 19.44 1.00 -11.64
N LYS A 241 19.05 2.18 -12.13
CA LYS A 241 18.90 3.38 -11.29
C LYS A 241 17.56 3.42 -10.54
N ALA A 242 16.69 2.43 -10.74
CA ALA A 242 15.39 2.36 -10.08
C ALA A 242 15.56 2.14 -8.57
N GLU A 243 15.10 3.09 -7.76
CA GLU A 243 15.07 2.95 -6.29
C GLU A 243 13.86 2.11 -5.85
N VAL A 244 13.97 0.78 -5.97
CA VAL A 244 12.90 -0.18 -5.67
C VAL A 244 13.39 -1.38 -4.85
N ALA A 245 12.52 -1.95 -4.03
CA ALA A 245 12.85 -3.11 -3.21
C ALA A 245 13.28 -4.33 -4.06
N ALA A 246 12.71 -4.46 -5.26
CA ALA A 246 13.03 -5.53 -6.20
C ALA A 246 14.50 -5.57 -6.66
N LEU A 247 15.25 -4.46 -6.52
CA LEU A 247 16.68 -4.36 -6.85
C LEU A 247 17.61 -4.44 -5.63
N HIS A 248 17.10 -4.87 -4.47
CA HIS A 248 17.88 -5.01 -3.23
C HIS A 248 17.76 -6.40 -2.61
N GLY A 249 18.79 -6.78 -1.84
CA GLY A 249 18.81 -8.02 -1.06
C GLY A 249 18.46 -9.27 -1.89
N TRP A 250 17.72 -10.19 -1.29
CA TRP A 250 17.32 -11.43 -1.94
C TRP A 250 16.41 -11.23 -3.16
N ARG A 251 15.68 -10.12 -3.24
CA ARG A 251 14.81 -9.82 -4.38
C ARG A 251 15.62 -9.51 -5.63
N ARG A 252 16.77 -8.84 -5.46
CA ARG A 252 17.70 -8.58 -6.56
C ARG A 252 18.17 -9.90 -7.14
N ASP A 253 18.66 -10.80 -6.30
CA ASP A 253 19.18 -12.09 -6.73
C ASP A 253 18.09 -12.95 -7.39
N LEU A 254 16.88 -12.92 -6.83
CA LEU A 254 15.76 -13.74 -7.31
C LEU A 254 15.12 -13.20 -8.60
N PHE A 255 14.90 -11.89 -8.69
CA PHE A 255 14.12 -11.26 -9.78
C PHE A 255 14.78 -10.00 -10.35
N GLY A 256 15.35 -9.12 -9.53
CA GLY A 256 15.90 -7.84 -9.99
C GLY A 256 16.98 -7.99 -11.06
N GLU A 257 17.94 -8.89 -10.85
CA GLU A 257 19.03 -9.15 -11.80
C GLU A 257 18.49 -9.79 -13.11
N PRO A 258 17.66 -10.86 -13.08
CA PRO A 258 16.97 -11.33 -14.29
C PRO A 258 16.12 -10.26 -14.98
N ALA A 259 15.46 -9.37 -14.24
CA ALA A 259 14.64 -8.30 -14.78
C ALA A 259 15.49 -7.29 -15.56
N LEU A 260 16.65 -6.90 -15.01
CA LEU A 260 17.61 -6.02 -15.66
C LEU A 260 18.20 -6.67 -16.92
N GLN A 261 18.57 -7.94 -16.85
CA GLN A 261 19.06 -8.70 -18.01
C GLN A 261 18.01 -8.78 -19.12
N LEU A 262 16.74 -8.94 -18.78
CA LEU A 262 15.64 -9.02 -19.74
C LEU A 262 15.44 -7.69 -20.48
N ILE A 263 15.41 -6.57 -19.76
CA ILE A 263 15.23 -5.24 -20.39
C ILE A 263 16.47 -4.78 -21.15
N GLN A 264 17.66 -5.29 -20.81
CA GLN A 264 18.91 -5.06 -21.54
C GLN A 264 19.09 -5.99 -22.75
N GLY A 265 18.18 -6.95 -22.96
CA GLY A 265 18.23 -7.89 -24.08
C GLY A 265 19.28 -8.99 -23.95
N GLN A 266 19.77 -9.26 -22.73
CA GLN A 266 20.72 -10.35 -22.45
C GLN A 266 20.01 -11.70 -22.24
N ILE A 267 18.73 -11.65 -21.86
CA ILE A 267 17.86 -12.82 -21.82
C ILE A 267 16.56 -12.54 -22.57
N GLY A 268 15.98 -13.57 -23.18
CA GLY A 268 14.69 -13.56 -23.84
C GLY A 268 13.70 -14.50 -23.16
N LEU A 269 12.41 -14.27 -23.40
CA LEU A 269 11.33 -15.18 -23.00
C LEU A 269 10.89 -15.98 -24.22
N ARG A 270 10.82 -17.30 -24.08
CA ARG A 270 10.26 -18.19 -25.11
C ARG A 270 9.14 -19.04 -24.53
N PHE A 271 8.21 -19.43 -25.39
CA PHE A 271 7.11 -20.32 -25.02
C PHE A 271 7.32 -21.70 -25.64
N VAL A 272 7.63 -22.69 -24.80
CA VAL A 272 7.96 -24.06 -25.22
C VAL A 272 7.13 -25.04 -24.38
N GLY A 273 6.49 -26.01 -25.02
CA GLY A 273 5.75 -27.06 -24.31
C GLY A 273 4.64 -26.54 -23.38
N ARG A 274 3.96 -25.44 -23.77
CA ARG A 274 2.96 -24.73 -22.96
C ARG A 274 3.49 -24.06 -21.69
N LYS A 275 4.81 -23.86 -21.58
CA LYS A 275 5.48 -23.17 -20.49
C LYS A 275 6.31 -22.01 -21.01
N VAL A 276 6.46 -20.98 -20.19
CA VAL A 276 7.39 -19.88 -20.46
C VAL A 276 8.75 -20.25 -19.88
N GLU A 277 9.82 -20.02 -20.62
CA GLU A 277 11.20 -20.24 -20.19
C GLU A 277 12.07 -19.03 -20.54
N THR A 278 13.11 -18.79 -19.75
CA THR A 278 14.16 -17.81 -20.07
C THR A 278 15.24 -18.46 -20.94
N VAL A 279 15.77 -17.73 -21.91
CA VAL A 279 16.91 -18.13 -22.75
C VAL A 279 17.93 -17.01 -22.79
N SER A 280 19.22 -17.31 -22.68
CA SER A 280 20.28 -16.31 -22.86
C SER A 280 20.43 -15.95 -24.35
N LEU A 281 20.65 -14.68 -24.63
CA LEU A 281 20.77 -14.13 -25.98
C LEU A 281 22.23 -13.77 -26.31
#